data_AF-A0A7T1C9N1-F1
#
_entry.id   AF-A0A7T1C9N1-F1
#
_cell.length_a   1.000
_cell.length_b   1.000
_cell.length_c   1.000
_cell.angle_alpha   90.00
_cell.angle_beta   90.00
_cell.angle_gamma   90.00
#
_symmetry.space_group_name_H-M   'P 1'
#
loop_
_entity.id
_entity.type
_entity.pdbx_description
1 polymer ?
#
loop_
_entity_poly.entity_id
_entity_poly.type
_entity_poly.pdbx_seq_one_letter_code
_entity_poly.pdbx_strand_id
1 'polypeptide(L)'
;NRPQNRPLSNNPKFSGISRNSIYSKRENRRKHKYSFQLKPFNPEHKPPSAKDLVYYEMSPGFCERNTKLGIQGTHGRVCNASSIGVDGCDIMCCGRGYRTHKKILSER
;
A
#
# COMPACT_ATOMS: atom_id res chain seq x y z
N ASN A 1 5.06 -8.15 92.38
CA ASN A 1 5.89 -8.86 91.38
C ASN A 1 6.29 -7.91 90.24
N ARG A 2 7.51 -7.40 90.28
CA ARG A 2 8.27 -6.80 89.15
C ARG A 2 9.39 -7.82 88.81
N PRO A 3 9.83 -7.97 87.54
CA PRO A 3 10.85 -7.08 86.94
C PRO A 3 10.53 -6.75 85.45
N GLN A 4 10.73 -5.53 84.94
CA GLN A 4 11.96 -4.99 84.32
C GLN A 4 12.67 -5.90 83.30
N ASN A 5 12.66 -5.51 82.01
CA ASN A 5 13.86 -5.27 81.17
C ASN A 5 13.51 -4.51 79.86
N ARG A 6 14.29 -3.47 79.55
CA ARG A 6 14.33 -2.58 78.34
C ARG A 6 15.48 -3.06 77.41
N PRO A 7 15.87 -2.40 76.30
CA PRO A 7 15.18 -1.74 75.16
C PRO A 7 15.68 -2.25 73.77
N LEU A 8 15.17 -1.75 72.63
CA LEU A 8 15.91 -1.03 71.55
C LEU A 8 15.07 -0.81 70.26
N SER A 9 14.96 0.47 69.88
CA SER A 9 14.98 1.08 68.54
C SER A 9 14.45 0.32 67.31
N ASN A 10 13.49 0.92 66.59
CA ASN A 10 13.71 1.50 65.24
C ASN A 10 12.40 2.01 64.62
N ASN A 11 12.33 3.33 64.38
CA ASN A 11 11.42 3.95 63.40
C ASN A 11 11.88 3.51 62.00
N PRO A 12 11.00 3.27 60.98
CA PRO A 12 10.64 4.39 60.09
C PRO A 12 9.34 4.26 59.22
N LYS A 13 8.89 5.44 58.75
CA LYS A 13 8.42 5.78 57.36
C LYS A 13 6.99 5.44 56.88
N PHE A 14 6.16 6.48 56.94
CA PHE A 14 5.38 7.13 55.85
C PHE A 14 5.26 6.43 54.47
N SER A 15 4.01 6.26 54.01
CA SER A 15 3.61 6.27 52.59
C SER A 15 2.13 6.73 52.53
N GLY A 16 1.67 7.70 51.75
CA GLY A 16 2.19 8.33 50.55
C GLY A 16 1.06 8.34 49.50
N ILE A 17 0.08 9.23 49.64
CA ILE A 17 -1.09 9.40 48.76
C ILE A 17 -0.63 9.67 47.31
N SER A 18 -1.04 8.81 46.37
CA SER A 18 -0.69 8.91 44.95
C SER A 18 -1.29 10.16 44.32
N ARG A 19 -0.44 11.11 43.91
CA ARG A 19 -0.83 12.30 43.14
C ARG A 19 -0.98 11.90 41.66
N ASN A 20 -2.13 12.19 41.05
CA ASN A 20 -2.29 12.10 39.59
C ASN A 20 -1.41 13.16 38.91
N SER A 21 -0.22 12.74 38.50
CA SER A 21 0.73 13.55 37.75
C SER A 21 0.30 13.64 36.28
N ILE A 22 -0.02 14.86 35.81
CA ILE A 22 -0.22 15.21 34.39
C ILE A 22 1.09 15.00 33.59
N TYR A 23 2.22 14.76 34.27
CA TYR A 23 3.53 14.45 33.71
C TYR A 23 3.80 12.95 33.53
N SER A 24 2.77 12.09 33.47
CA SER A 24 2.96 10.78 32.86
C SER A 24 3.31 11.01 31.39
N LYS A 25 4.61 10.97 31.04
CA LYS A 25 5.06 10.83 29.65
C LYS A 25 4.18 9.75 29.04
N ARG A 26 3.29 10.13 28.12
CA ARG A 26 2.59 9.20 27.23
C ARG A 26 3.65 8.62 26.31
N GLU A 27 4.45 7.72 26.84
CA GLU A 27 5.49 7.04 26.11
C GLU A 27 4.79 6.07 25.16
N ASN A 28 4.62 6.54 23.92
CA ASN A 28 4.84 5.77 22.71
C ASN A 28 4.15 4.39 22.66
N ARG A 29 2.81 4.37 22.68
CA ARG A 29 2.05 3.19 22.26
C ARG A 29 0.96 3.47 21.23
N ARG A 30 1.19 4.43 20.33
CA ARG A 30 0.65 4.28 18.96
C ARG A 30 1.61 3.41 18.17
N LYS A 31 1.78 2.16 18.62
CA LYS A 31 2.45 1.11 17.86
C LYS A 31 1.82 1.14 16.48
N HIS A 32 2.65 1.40 15.48
CA HIS A 32 2.31 1.51 14.08
C HIS A 32 1.38 0.37 13.66
N LYS A 33 0.07 0.58 13.73
CA LYS A 33 -0.94 -0.41 13.33
C LYS A 33 -0.91 -0.68 11.82
N TYR A 34 -0.08 0.07 11.08
CA TYR A 34 0.10 0.05 9.64
C TYR A 34 1.58 0.08 9.21
N SER A 35 2.54 -0.40 10.02
CA SER A 35 3.95 -0.46 9.58
C SER A 35 4.25 -1.66 8.68
N PHE A 36 3.40 -1.97 7.71
CA PHE A 36 3.90 -2.76 6.59
C PHE A 36 4.73 -1.79 5.74
N GLN A 37 6.05 -1.85 5.88
CA GLN A 37 6.94 -1.15 4.97
C GLN A 37 6.98 -1.97 3.69
N LEU A 38 6.36 -1.44 2.63
CA LEU A 38 6.50 -2.01 1.29
C LEU A 38 7.99 -2.02 0.94
N LYS A 39 8.50 -3.19 0.59
CA LYS A 39 9.87 -3.32 0.09
C LYS A 39 9.85 -3.10 -1.42
N PRO A 40 10.88 -2.43 -1.98
CA PRO A 40 11.04 -2.35 -3.42
C PRO A 40 11.04 -3.75 -4.03
N PHE A 41 10.33 -3.94 -5.15
CA PHE A 41 10.29 -5.21 -5.86
C PHE A 41 11.69 -5.65 -6.33
N ASN A 42 12.51 -4.71 -6.79
CA ASN A 42 13.93 -4.92 -7.06
C ASN A 42 14.77 -3.88 -6.25
N PRO A 43 15.62 -4.34 -5.30
CA PRO A 43 16.43 -3.48 -4.44
C PRO A 43 17.49 -2.64 -5.15
N GLU A 44 17.89 -3.00 -6.37
CA GLU A 44 18.94 -2.28 -7.12
C GLU A 44 18.42 -1.01 -7.81
N HIS A 45 17.09 -0.81 -7.88
CA HIS A 45 16.54 0.43 -8.41
C HIS A 45 16.71 1.59 -7.44
N LYS A 46 16.93 2.76 -8.00
CA LYS A 46 16.93 4.02 -7.27
C LYS A 46 15.59 4.19 -6.52
N PRO A 47 15.59 4.65 -5.25
CA PRO A 47 14.36 4.98 -4.54
C PRO A 47 13.54 6.04 -5.29
N PRO A 48 12.20 5.93 -5.28
CA PRO A 48 11.33 6.87 -5.98
C PRO A 48 11.37 8.26 -5.34
N SER A 49 11.26 9.29 -6.20
CA SER A 49 11.07 10.70 -5.84
C SER A 49 9.60 11.01 -5.59
N ALA A 50 9.32 12.19 -5.01
CA ALA A 50 7.96 12.66 -4.76
C ALA A 50 7.09 12.85 -6.03
N LYS A 51 7.72 12.89 -7.21
CA LYS A 51 7.03 13.00 -8.51
C LYS A 51 6.86 11.65 -9.22
N ASP A 52 7.37 10.56 -8.65
CA ASP A 52 7.33 9.25 -9.28
C ASP A 52 6.06 8.50 -8.89
N LEU A 53 5.46 7.77 -9.84
CA LEU A 53 4.33 6.91 -9.57
C LEU A 53 4.81 5.56 -9.05
N VAL A 54 4.27 5.11 -7.93
CA VAL A 54 4.56 3.81 -7.32
C VAL A 54 3.33 2.91 -7.36
N TYR A 55 3.53 1.63 -7.65
CA TYR A 55 2.50 0.60 -7.62
C TYR A 55 3.01 -0.60 -6.81
N TYR A 56 2.10 -1.35 -6.20
CA TYR A 56 2.44 -2.52 -5.36
C TYR A 56 1.99 -3.85 -5.98
N GLU A 57 1.07 -3.82 -6.94
CA GLU A 57 0.53 -4.98 -7.64
C GLU A 57 0.76 -4.85 -9.15
N MET A 58 1.11 -5.96 -9.79
CA MET A 58 1.26 -5.99 -11.25
C MET A 58 -0.08 -5.75 -11.94
N SER A 59 -0.04 -5.05 -13.07
CA SER A 59 -1.25 -4.83 -13.88
C SER A 59 -1.78 -6.16 -14.44
N PRO A 60 -3.10 -6.39 -14.44
CA PRO A 60 -3.69 -7.57 -15.05
C PRO A 60 -3.59 -7.51 -16.58
N GLY A 61 -3.90 -8.62 -17.25
CA GLY A 61 -4.07 -8.63 -18.70
C GLY A 61 -5.37 -7.94 -19.13
N PHE A 62 -5.29 -7.06 -20.13
CA PHE A 62 -6.45 -6.30 -20.63
C PHE A 62 -7.06 -6.84 -21.93
N CYS A 63 -6.49 -7.92 -22.48
CA CYS A 63 -6.90 -8.50 -23.75
C CYS A 63 -8.33 -9.05 -23.74
N GLU A 64 -8.68 -9.78 -22.68
CA GLU A 64 -9.97 -10.46 -22.53
C GLU A 64 -10.87 -9.71 -21.55
N ARG A 65 -12.18 -9.86 -21.74
CA ARG A 65 -13.16 -9.26 -20.84
C ARG A 65 -13.12 -9.94 -19.48
N ASN A 66 -12.94 -9.15 -18.42
CA ASN A 66 -13.06 -9.57 -17.04
C ASN A 66 -13.91 -8.58 -16.25
N THR A 67 -15.19 -8.92 -16.06
CA THR A 67 -16.18 -8.06 -15.38
C THR A 67 -15.85 -7.83 -13.90
N LYS A 68 -15.17 -8.77 -13.24
CA LYS A 68 -14.79 -8.65 -11.83
C LYS A 68 -13.78 -7.53 -11.60
N LEU A 69 -12.88 -7.33 -12.57
CA LEU A 69 -11.85 -6.29 -12.54
C LEU A 69 -12.25 -5.04 -13.36
N GLY A 70 -13.48 -4.98 -13.89
CA GLY A 70 -13.93 -3.88 -14.75
C GLY A 70 -13.25 -3.81 -16.12
N ILE A 71 -12.58 -4.89 -16.54
CA ILE A 71 -11.85 -4.95 -17.81
C ILE A 71 -12.81 -5.34 -18.92
N GLN A 72 -12.98 -4.49 -19.93
CA GLN A 72 -13.90 -4.75 -21.05
C GLN A 72 -13.36 -5.71 -22.11
N GLY A 73 -12.03 -5.88 -22.18
CA GLY A 73 -11.32 -6.59 -23.25
C GLY A 73 -10.98 -5.68 -24.44
N THR A 74 -10.16 -6.17 -25.38
CA THR A 74 -9.77 -5.43 -26.60
C THR A 74 -10.54 -5.82 -27.85
N HIS A 75 -11.51 -6.72 -27.74
CA HIS A 75 -12.35 -7.17 -28.85
C HIS A 75 -13.16 -6.01 -29.46
N GLY A 76 -13.16 -5.91 -30.79
CA GLY A 76 -13.92 -4.90 -31.53
C GLY A 76 -13.34 -3.49 -31.48
N ARG A 77 -12.18 -3.27 -30.84
CA ARG A 77 -11.47 -1.99 -30.90
C ARG A 77 -10.77 -1.83 -32.25
N VAL A 78 -10.67 -0.58 -32.70
CA VAL A 78 -9.92 -0.23 -33.91
C VAL A 78 -8.42 -0.34 -33.62
N CYS A 79 -7.68 -0.90 -34.58
CA CYS A 79 -6.23 -1.00 -34.55
C CYS A 79 -5.64 -0.49 -35.87
N ASN A 80 -4.36 -0.15 -35.85
CA ASN A 80 -3.59 0.25 -37.02
C ASN A 80 -2.71 -0.91 -37.50
N ALA A 81 -2.94 -1.42 -38.72
CA ALA A 81 -2.19 -2.54 -39.26
C ALA A 81 -0.72 -2.21 -39.57
N SER A 82 -0.39 -0.93 -39.77
CA SER A 82 0.98 -0.49 -40.09
C SER A 82 1.79 -0.08 -38.86
N SER A 83 1.16 -0.01 -37.68
CA SER A 83 1.85 0.34 -36.44
C SER A 83 2.44 -0.90 -35.77
N ILE A 84 3.65 -0.76 -35.22
CA ILE A 84 4.32 -1.78 -34.41
C ILE A 84 4.04 -1.54 -32.90
N GLY A 85 3.46 -0.39 -32.55
CA GLY A 85 3.20 0.02 -31.18
C GLY A 85 1.93 -0.59 -30.58
N VAL A 86 1.51 -0.02 -29.44
CA VAL A 86 0.32 -0.47 -28.69
C VAL A 86 -1.01 -0.29 -29.46
N ASP A 87 -1.02 0.59 -30.46
CA ASP A 87 -2.13 0.77 -31.41
C ASP A 87 -2.06 -0.21 -32.59
N GLY A 88 -0.91 -0.88 -32.76
CA GLY A 88 -0.68 -1.93 -33.74
C GLY A 88 -1.62 -3.10 -33.56
N CYS A 89 -2.11 -3.68 -34.65
CA CYS A 89 -3.06 -4.79 -34.56
C CYS A 89 -2.48 -6.03 -33.85
N ASP A 90 -1.16 -6.26 -33.92
CA ASP A 90 -0.53 -7.39 -33.23
C ASP A 90 -0.65 -7.28 -31.71
N ILE A 91 -0.43 -6.08 -31.16
CA ILE A 91 -0.50 -5.82 -29.72
C ILE A 91 -1.96 -5.58 -29.29
N MET A 92 -2.68 -4.72 -30.00
CA MET A 92 -4.04 -4.30 -29.63
C MET A 92 -5.04 -5.48 -29.75
N CYS A 93 -4.88 -6.34 -30.76
CA CYS A 93 -5.69 -7.56 -30.90
C CYS A 93 -5.07 -8.79 -30.20
N CYS A 94 -3.97 -8.61 -29.47
CA CYS A 94 -3.29 -9.66 -28.69
C CYS A 94 -3.00 -10.93 -29.51
N GLY A 95 -2.54 -10.78 -30.74
CA GLY A 95 -2.22 -11.89 -31.65
C GLY A 95 -3.42 -12.68 -32.21
N ARG A 96 -4.67 -12.29 -31.91
CA ARG A 96 -5.87 -12.99 -32.40
C ARG A 96 -6.21 -12.71 -33.88
N GLY A 97 -5.43 -11.84 -34.54
CA GLY A 97 -5.73 -11.31 -35.87
C GLY A 97 -6.75 -10.16 -35.85
N TYR A 98 -7.02 -9.58 -37.02
CA TYR A 98 -7.90 -8.43 -37.18
C TYR A 98 -8.67 -8.49 -38.51
N ARG A 99 -9.78 -7.73 -38.59
CA ARG A 99 -10.59 -7.58 -39.80
C ARG A 99 -10.48 -6.16 -40.32
N THR A 100 -10.22 -6.01 -41.61
CA THR A 100 -10.14 -4.71 -42.27
C THR A 100 -11.47 -4.36 -42.92
N HIS A 101 -12.00 -3.18 -42.60
CA HIS A 101 -13.22 -2.64 -43.20
C HIS A 101 -12.92 -1.33 -43.91
N LYS A 102 -13.24 -1.23 -45.20
CA LYS A 102 -13.15 0.04 -45.95
C LYS A 102 -14.47 0.80 -45.78
N LYS A 103 -14.41 2.03 -45.27
CA LYS A 103 -15.57 2.94 -45.18
C LYS A 103 -15.32 4.11 -46.12
N ILE A 104 -16.30 4.43 -46.95
CA ILE A 104 -16.31 5.66 -47.74
C ILE A 104 -16.82 6.76 -46.81
N LEU A 105 -16.01 7.77 -46.56
CA LEU A 105 -16.37 8.92 -45.74
C LEU A 105 -16.77 10.05 -46.69
N SER A 106 -17.97 10.60 -46.53
CA SER A 106 -18.33 11.88 -47.14
C SER A 106 -18.10 12.97 -46.10
N GLU A 107 -17.27 13.95 -46.46
CA GLU A 107 -17.15 15.21 -45.73
C GLU A 107 -18.20 16.19 -46.26
N ARG A 108 -18.64 17.13 -45.41
CA ARG A 108 -19.66 18.13 -45.75
C ARG A 108 -19.02 19.43 -46.21
#